data_AF-E9RXR6-F1
#
_entry.id   AF-E9RXR6-F1
#
_cell.length_a   1.000
_cell.length_b   1.000
_cell.length_c   1.000
_cell.angle_alpha   90.00
_cell.angle_beta   90.00
_cell.angle_gamma   90.00
#
_symmetry.space_group_name_H-M   'P 1'
#
loop_
_entity.id
_entity.type
_entity.pdbx_description
1 polymer ?
#
loop_
_entity_poly.entity_id
_entity_poly.type
_entity_poly.pdbx_seq_one_letter_code
_entity_poly.pdbx_strand_id
1 'polypeptide(L)' 'MKRIKAACITQTLHFMLKEDFGHDYAVRCVNEEVEKYKSDLEKKNTKYKILKEEVQEDGSVMLEIIKQYNSSAVGHYLD' A
#
# COMPACT_ATOMS: atom_id res chain seq x y z
N MET A 1 -19.17 12.97 -23.19
CA MET A 1 -18.65 11.67 -22.70
C MET A 1 -17.18 11.82 -22.33
N LYS A 2 -16.73 11.25 -21.21
CA LYS A 2 -15.32 11.33 -20.74
C LYS A 2 -14.62 10.00 -21.02
N ARG A 3 -13.39 10.03 -21.53
CA ARG A 3 -12.49 8.87 -21.67
C ARG A 3 -11.21 9.10 -20.87
N ILE A 4 -10.86 8.16 -20.00
CA ILE A 4 -9.63 8.23 -19.23
C ILE A 4 -8.46 7.86 -20.14
N LYS A 5 -7.45 8.73 -20.21
CA LYS A 5 -6.22 8.52 -21.01
C LYS A 5 -5.07 7.98 -20.16
N ALA A 6 -4.95 8.47 -18.93
CA ALA A 6 -4.06 7.95 -17.91
C ALA A 6 -4.67 8.18 -16.52
N ALA A 7 -4.38 7.31 -15.56
CA ALA A 7 -4.78 7.47 -14.17
C ALA A 7 -3.87 6.67 -13.20
N CYS A 8 -3.63 7.26 -12.04
CA CYS A 8 -3.08 6.63 -10.85
C CYS A 8 -3.94 7.01 -9.64
N ILE A 9 -3.74 6.31 -8.53
CA ILE A 9 -4.36 6.64 -7.24
C ILE A 9 -3.28 6.74 -6.18
N THR A 10 -3.31 7.83 -5.41
CA THR A 10 -2.53 7.96 -4.17
C THR A 10 -3.40 7.47 -3.02
N GLN A 11 -2.87 6.58 -2.20
CA GLN A 11 -3.55 6.03 -1.04
C GLN A 11 -2.63 6.08 0.17
N THR A 12 -3.19 6.46 1.31
CA THR A 12 -2.58 6.27 2.62
C THR A 12 -3.26 5.08 3.27
N LEU A 13 -2.49 4.06 3.59
CA LEU A 13 -2.95 2.81 4.21
C LEU A 13 -2.44 2.77 5.64
N HIS A 14 -3.32 2.42 6.57
CA HIS A 14 -2.98 2.20 7.97
C HIS A 14 -3.13 0.72 8.30
N PHE A 15 -2.02 0.03 8.50
CA PHE A 15 -1.97 -1.35 8.94
C PHE A 15 -1.99 -1.36 10.47
N MET A 16 -3.17 -1.59 11.03
CA MET A 16 -3.41 -1.54 12.47
C MET A 16 -3.14 -2.89 13.14
N LEU A 17 -2.73 -2.84 14.40
CA LEU A 17 -2.62 -4.03 15.23
C LEU A 17 -4.01 -4.62 15.47
N LYS A 18 -4.08 -5.95 15.48
CA LYS A 18 -5.29 -6.67 15.89
C LYS A 18 -5.33 -6.74 17.41
N GLU A 19 -6.47 -6.35 17.98
CA GLU A 19 -6.67 -6.24 19.44
C GLU A 19 -6.68 -7.61 20.15
N ASP A 20 -6.91 -8.70 19.41
CA ASP A 20 -7.03 -10.06 19.98
C ASP A 20 -5.69 -10.76 20.29
N PHE A 21 -4.55 -10.12 19.96
CA PHE A 21 -3.23 -10.73 20.09
C PHE A 21 -2.33 -10.02 21.10
N GLY A 22 -1.36 -10.77 21.66
CA GLY A 22 -0.26 -10.17 22.42
C GLY A 22 0.54 -9.20 21.55
N HIS A 23 0.94 -8.07 22.13
CA HIS A 23 1.53 -6.93 21.39
C HIS A 23 2.65 -7.32 20.42
N ASP A 24 3.64 -8.11 20.86
CA ASP A 24 4.77 -8.55 20.02
C ASP A 24 4.30 -9.35 18.79
N TYR A 25 3.32 -10.25 18.98
CA TYR A 25 2.75 -11.01 17.88
C TYR A 25 1.92 -10.12 16.95
N ALA A 26 1.17 -9.17 17.50
CA ALA A 26 0.38 -8.23 16.71
C ALA A 26 1.27 -7.35 15.81
N VAL A 27 2.41 -6.87 16.32
CA VAL A 27 3.42 -6.13 15.53
C VAL A 27 3.98 -7.00 14.41
N ARG A 28 4.31 -8.27 14.68
CA ARG A 28 4.77 -9.20 13.63
C ARG A 28 3.73 -9.40 12.54
N CYS A 29 2.46 -9.60 12.91
CA CYS A 29 1.38 -9.74 11.92
C CYS A 29 1.20 -8.50 11.04
N VAL A 30 1.33 -7.30 11.62
CA VAL A 30 1.28 -6.05 10.83
C VAL A 30 2.41 -6.01 9.80
N ASN A 31 3.63 -6.35 10.20
CA ASN A 31 4.78 -6.39 9.28
C ASN A 31 4.55 -7.41 8.15
N GLU A 32 4.07 -8.63 8.47
CA GLU A 32 3.72 -9.64 7.47
C GLU A 32 2.62 -9.18 6.52
N GLU A 33 1.64 -8.42 7.00
CA GLU A 33 0.55 -7.87 6.18
C GLU A 33 1.06 -6.79 5.21
N VAL A 34 1.96 -5.92 5.66
CA VAL A 34 2.63 -4.93 4.82
C VAL A 34 3.45 -5.61 3.73
N GLU A 35 4.26 -6.61 4.07
CA GLU A 35 5.06 -7.38 3.11
C GLU A 35 4.18 -8.11 2.10
N LYS A 36 3.09 -8.74 2.57
CA LYS A 36 2.12 -9.41 1.71
C LYS A 36 1.47 -8.43 0.75
N TYR A 37 1.08 -7.24 1.21
CA TYR A 37 0.51 -6.21 0.37
C TYR A 37 1.47 -5.81 -0.76
N LYS A 38 2.74 -5.55 -0.46
CA LYS A 38 3.78 -5.25 -1.45
C LYS A 38 3.98 -6.42 -2.43
N SER A 39 4.08 -7.65 -1.91
CA SER A 39 4.24 -8.86 -2.74
C SER A 39 3.06 -9.07 -3.70
N ASP A 40 1.82 -8.79 -3.27
CA ASP A 40 0.64 -8.89 -4.12
C ASP A 40 0.64 -7.83 -5.23
N LEU A 41 1.18 -6.64 -5.00
CA LEU A 41 1.36 -5.62 -6.04
C LEU A 41 2.36 -6.08 -7.11
N GLU A 42 3.50 -6.63 -6.67
CA GLU A 42 4.53 -7.19 -7.54
C GLU A 42 3.99 -8.35 -8.38
N LYS A 43 3.31 -9.32 -7.74
CA LYS A 43 2.70 -10.48 -8.43
C LYS A 43 1.68 -10.05 -9.49
N LYS A 44 0.88 -9.02 -9.19
CA LYS A 44 -0.09 -8.46 -10.12
C LYS A 44 0.55 -7.55 -11.18
N ASN A 45 1.86 -7.35 -11.16
CA ASN A 45 2.59 -6.41 -12.01
C ASN A 45 1.93 -5.01 -12.01
N THR A 46 1.36 -4.62 -10.87
CA THR A 46 0.76 -3.31 -10.71
C THR A 46 1.88 -2.28 -10.68
N LYS A 47 1.81 -1.23 -11.50
CA LYS A 47 2.80 -0.15 -11.39
C LYS A 47 2.52 0.66 -10.14
N TYR A 48 3.50 0.83 -9.26
CA TYR A 48 3.38 1.66 -8.06
C TYR A 48 4.73 2.28 -7.66
N LYS A 49 4.65 3.26 -6.75
CA LYS A 49 5.79 3.88 -6.08
C LYS A 49 5.38 4.14 -4.62
N ILE A 50 6.22 3.69 -3.69
CA ILE A 50 6.03 3.97 -2.27
C ILE A 50 6.52 5.40 -2.02
N LEU A 51 5.64 6.25 -1.47
CA LEU A 51 5.94 7.64 -1.17
C LEU A 51 6.44 7.81 0.27
N LYS A 52 5.79 7.11 1.21
CA LYS A 52 6.16 7.12 2.63
C LYS A 52 5.84 5.77 3.25
N GLU A 53 6.69 5.30 4.14
CA GLU A 53 6.44 4.13 4.99
C GLU A 53 6.99 4.43 6.38
N GLU A 54 6.12 4.37 7.39
CA GLU A 54 6.47 4.75 8.75
C GLU A 54 5.82 3.83 9.77
N VAL A 55 6.65 3.22 10.62
CA VAL A 55 6.20 2.47 11.79
C VAL A 55 5.85 3.47 12.88
N GLN A 56 4.64 3.38 13.41
CA GLN A 56 4.12 4.23 14.47
C GLN A 56 4.57 3.72 15.85
N GLU A 57 4.43 4.55 16.89
CA GLU A 57 4.85 4.21 18.26
C GLU A 57 4.12 3.00 18.85
N ASP A 58 2.90 2.74 18.39
CA ASP A 58 2.10 1.57 18.77
C ASP A 58 2.48 0.29 18.02
N GLY A 59 3.40 0.39 17.04
CA GLY A 59 3.81 -0.70 16.17
C GLY A 59 2.93 -0.91 14.94
N SER A 60 1.95 -0.02 14.69
CA SER A 60 1.19 0.01 13.44
C SER A 60 2.03 0.61 12.31
N VAL A 61 1.63 0.40 11.05
CA VAL A 61 2.39 0.91 9.89
C VAL A 61 1.52 1.81 9.03
N MET A 62 2.02 3.01 8.75
CA MET A 62 1.44 3.94 7.79
C MET A 62 2.20 3.86 6.47
N LEU A 63 1.51 3.48 5.40
CA LEU A 63 2.07 3.35 4.06
C LEU A 63 1.34 4.29 3.10
N GLU A 64 2.06 5.30 2.62
CA GLU A 64 1.61 6.15 1.52
C GLU A 64 2.17 5.62 0.20
N ILE A 65 1.28 5.32 -0.74
CA ILE A 65 1.61 4.70 -2.00
C ILE A 65 0.83 5.34 -3.14
N ILE A 66 1.51 5.59 -4.26
CA ILE A 66 0.87 5.92 -5.52
C ILE A 66 0.91 4.68 -6.42
N LYS A 67 -0.23 4.27 -6.96
CA LYS A 67 -0.33 3.05 -7.78
C LYS A 67 -1.26 3.19 -8.96
N GLN A 68 -1.14 2.29 -9.93
CA GLN A 68 -2.03 2.21 -11.08
C GLN A 68 -3.49 2.07 -10.65
N TYR A 69 -4.38 2.87 -11.25
CA TYR A 69 -5.81 2.81 -10.97
C TYR A 69 -6.52 1.83 -11.89
N ASN A 70 -6.91 0.67 -11.35
CA ASN A 70 -7.51 -0.44 -12.09
C ASN A 70 -6.63 -0.81 -13.31
N SER A 71 -7.25 -0.98 -14.48
CA SER A 71 -6.56 -1.28 -15.74
C SER A 71 -6.20 -0.03 -16.55
N SER A 72 -6.28 1.16 -15.95
CA SER A 72 -5.97 2.41 -16.67
C SER A 72 -4.47 2.47 -16.97
N ALA A 73 -4.11 3.04 -18.13
CA ALA A 73 -2.71 3.37 -18.39
C ALA A 73 -2.22 4.36 -17.32
N VAL A 74 -0.97 4.22 -16.87
CA VAL A 74 -0.39 5.15 -15.87
C VAL A 74 0.09 6.44 -16.53
N GLY A 75 0.52 6.41 -17.79
CA GLY A 75 1.15 7.57 -18.42
C GLY A 75 2.39 8.01 -17.64
N HIS A 76 2.50 9.32 -17.39
CA HIS A 76 3.65 9.94 -16.71
C HIS A 76 3.52 10.05 -15.19
N TYR A 77 2.42 9.56 -14.61
CA TYR A 77 2.13 9.81 -13.18
C TYR A 77 3.02 9.04 -12.19
N LEU A 78 3.80 8.06 -12.66
CA LEU A 78 4.72 7.27 -11.84
C LEU A 78 6.19 7.42 -12.26
N ASP A 79 6.50 8.38 -13.15
CA ASP A 79 7.89 8.72 -13.49
C ASP A 79 8.66 9.31 -12.27
#